data_AF-A0AAN8XTJ9-F1
#
_entry.id   AF-A0AAN8XTJ9-F1
#
_cell.length_a   1.000
_cell.length_b   1.000
_cell.length_c   1.000
_cell.angle_alpha   90.00
_cell.angle_beta   90.00
_cell.angle_gamma   90.00
#
_symmetry.space_group_name_H-M   'P 1'
#
loop_
_entity.id
_entity.type
_entity.pdbx_description
1 polymer ?
#
loop_
_entity_poly.entity_id
_entity_poly.type
_entity_poly.pdbx_seq_one_letter_code
_entity_poly.pdbx_strand_id
1 'polypeptide(L)'
;MLQPVDPGTNANQSAIVAYKALQSKWERDPLQHACKAYCSARQEVNILLSLRHPHIVPLVGVCPRPLALVLELAPQRALDQCLKHYQRSGARLSLHTLQAVILQAR
;
A
#
# COMPACT_ATOMS: atom_id res chain seq x y z
N MET A 1 -8.21 3.89 -7.47
CA MET A 1 -8.48 3.37 -6.12
C MET A 1 -9.15 2.03 -6.30
N LEU A 2 -8.62 0.99 -5.64
CA LEU A 2 -9.22 -0.34 -5.62
C LEU A 2 -10.50 -0.34 -4.79
N GLN A 3 -11.32 -1.36 -4.97
CA GLN A 3 -12.57 -1.51 -4.22
C GLN A 3 -12.25 -1.50 -2.71
N PRO A 4 -12.96 -0.70 -1.90
CA PRO A 4 -12.77 -0.70 -0.46
C PRO A 4 -13.05 -2.09 0.10
N VAL A 5 -12.16 -2.57 0.97
CA VAL A 5 -12.30 -3.85 1.66
C VAL A 5 -12.50 -3.56 3.13
N ASP A 6 -13.35 -4.36 3.79
CA ASP A 6 -13.59 -4.26 5.22
C ASP A 6 -12.25 -4.41 5.99
N PRO A 7 -11.87 -3.42 6.82
CA PRO A 7 -10.62 -3.45 7.55
C PRO A 7 -10.60 -4.48 8.70
N GLY A 8 -11.72 -5.12 9.02
CA GLY A 8 -11.83 -6.20 10.01
C GLY A 8 -12.00 -5.72 11.46
N THR A 9 -12.16 -6.68 12.37
CA THR A 9 -12.57 -6.43 13.77
C THR A 9 -11.53 -5.67 14.61
N ASN A 10 -10.25 -5.78 14.28
CA ASN A 10 -9.15 -5.13 15.02
C ASN A 10 -8.71 -3.79 14.37
N ALA A 11 -9.53 -3.22 13.50
CA ALA A 11 -9.21 -1.98 12.81
C ALA A 11 -9.32 -0.75 13.73
N ASN A 12 -8.36 0.17 13.61
CA ASN A 12 -8.44 1.46 14.30
C ASN A 12 -9.63 2.28 13.79
N GLN A 13 -10.20 3.15 14.65
CA GLN A 13 -11.37 3.98 14.32
C GLN A 13 -11.18 4.81 13.04
N SER A 14 -9.96 5.32 12.81
CA SER A 14 -9.64 6.08 11.59
C SER A 14 -9.73 5.22 10.32
N ALA A 15 -9.35 3.95 10.38
CA ALA A 15 -9.45 3.02 9.27
C ALA A 15 -10.92 2.69 8.96
N ILE A 16 -11.75 2.52 10.00
CA ILE A 16 -13.19 2.27 9.85
C ILE A 16 -13.89 3.48 9.18
N VAL A 17 -13.58 4.70 9.63
CA VAL A 17 -14.13 5.93 9.04
C VAL A 17 -13.69 6.09 7.58
N ALA A 18 -12.41 5.84 7.28
CA ALA A 18 -11.89 5.90 5.92
C ALA A 18 -12.56 4.85 5.01
N TYR A 19 -12.73 3.62 5.49
CA TYR A 19 -13.44 2.56 4.77
C TYR A 19 -14.86 2.99 4.41
N LYS A 20 -15.65 3.46 5.39
CA LYS A 20 -17.04 3.91 5.16
C LYS A 20 -17.11 5.05 4.13
N ALA A 21 -16.23 6.04 4.24
CA ALA A 21 -16.19 7.15 3.30
C ALA A 21 -15.86 6.71 1.86
N LEU A 22 -14.91 5.78 1.71
CA LEU A 22 -14.55 5.22 0.40
C LEU A 22 -15.65 4.33 -0.15
N GLN A 23 -16.32 3.54 0.70
CA GLN A 23 -17.43 2.67 0.32
C GLN A 23 -18.61 3.48 -0.23
N SER A 24 -19.06 4.51 0.48
CA SER A 24 -20.12 5.41 -0.01
C SER A 24 -19.72 6.19 -1.27
N LYS A 25 -18.42 6.43 -1.49
CA LYS A 25 -17.94 6.98 -2.77
C LYS A 25 -18.06 5.96 -3.89
N TRP A 26 -17.71 4.71 -3.64
CA TRP A 26 -17.78 3.63 -4.61
C TRP A 26 -19.21 3.34 -5.07
N GLU A 27 -20.16 3.35 -4.13
CA GLU A 27 -21.57 3.06 -4.39
C GLU A 27 -22.27 4.09 -5.28
N ARG A 28 -21.74 5.31 -5.36
CA ARG A 28 -22.30 6.37 -6.21
C ARG A 28 -22.10 6.11 -7.71
N ASP A 29 -20.95 5.54 -8.08
CA ASP A 29 -20.67 5.14 -9.48
C ASP A 29 -19.76 3.90 -9.50
N PRO A 30 -20.34 2.69 -9.31
CA PRO A 30 -19.57 1.47 -9.16
C PRO A 30 -18.85 1.07 -10.45
N LEU A 31 -19.44 1.33 -11.62
CA LEU A 31 -18.86 0.93 -12.91
C LEU A 31 -17.63 1.78 -13.23
N GLN A 32 -17.74 3.11 -13.09
CA GLN A 32 -16.60 3.99 -13.34
C GLN A 32 -15.45 3.71 -12.37
N HIS A 33 -15.76 3.49 -11.09
CA HIS A 33 -14.75 3.15 -10.10
C HIS A 33 -14.10 1.78 -10.35
N ALA A 34 -14.86 0.76 -10.77
CA ALA A 34 -14.34 -0.54 -11.17
C ALA A 34 -13.41 -0.44 -12.39
N CYS A 35 -13.82 0.27 -13.45
CA CYS A 35 -12.99 0.50 -14.65
C CYS A 35 -11.68 1.21 -14.29
N LYS A 36 -11.75 2.26 -13.45
CA LYS A 36 -10.57 2.99 -13.00
C LYS A 36 -9.64 2.12 -12.15
N ALA A 37 -10.20 1.28 -11.28
CA ALA A 37 -9.44 0.32 -10.48
C ALA A 37 -8.72 -0.71 -11.36
N TYR A 38 -9.42 -1.27 -12.36
CA TYR A 38 -8.85 -2.19 -13.33
C TYR A 38 -7.70 -1.56 -14.11
N CYS A 39 -7.89 -0.37 -14.68
CA CYS A 39 -6.84 0.33 -15.43
C CYS A 39 -5.61 0.63 -14.55
N SER A 40 -5.85 1.04 -13.30
CA SER A 40 -4.77 1.27 -12.33
C SER A 40 -4.02 -0.01 -12.01
N ALA A 41 -4.73 -1.11 -11.70
CA ALA A 41 -4.11 -2.39 -11.41
C ALA A 41 -3.31 -2.93 -12.61
N ARG A 42 -3.85 -2.80 -13.83
CA ARG A 42 -3.16 -3.20 -15.06
C ARG A 42 -1.86 -2.40 -15.27
N GLN A 43 -1.89 -1.11 -14.99
CA GLN A 43 -0.70 -0.27 -15.07
C GLN A 43 0.38 -0.70 -14.06
N GLU A 44 0.00 -0.94 -12.81
CA GLU A 44 0.90 -1.46 -11.77
C GLU A 44 1.50 -2.81 -12.16
N VAL A 45 0.68 -3.74 -12.66
CA VAL A 45 1.14 -5.06 -13.13
C VAL A 45 2.17 -4.93 -14.25
N ASN A 46 1.93 -4.07 -15.24
CA ASN A 46 2.89 -3.89 -16.33
C ASN A 46 4.26 -3.39 -15.84
N ILE A 47 4.28 -2.51 -14.84
CA ILE A 47 5.52 -2.03 -14.21
C ILE A 47 6.19 -3.19 -13.46
N LEU A 48 5.46 -3.87 -12.58
CA LEU A 48 6.02 -4.92 -11.72
C LEU A 48 6.45 -6.18 -12.48
N LEU A 49 5.87 -6.46 -13.65
CA LEU A 49 6.30 -7.57 -14.51
C LEU A 49 7.66 -7.32 -15.18
N SER A 50 7.97 -6.05 -15.47
CA SER A 50 9.19 -5.67 -16.18
C SER A 50 10.33 -5.25 -15.26
N LEU A 51 10.00 -4.76 -14.06
CA LEU A 51 10.95 -4.20 -13.11
C LEU A 51 11.45 -5.26 -12.13
N ARG A 52 12.75 -5.56 -12.15
CA ARG A 52 13.40 -6.47 -11.19
C ARG A 52 14.54 -5.76 -10.48
N HIS A 53 14.39 -5.55 -9.17
CA HIS A 53 15.40 -4.90 -8.35
C HIS A 53 15.36 -5.46 -6.91
N PRO A 54 16.49 -5.63 -6.20
CA PRO A 54 16.53 -6.17 -4.84
C PRO A 54 15.71 -5.39 -3.80
N HIS A 55 15.37 -4.12 -4.08
CA HIS A 55 14.60 -3.25 -3.18
C HIS A 55 13.17 -3.02 -3.66
N ILE A 56 12.70 -3.78 -4.64
CA ILE A 56 11.33 -3.72 -5.15
C ILE A 56 10.67 -5.07 -4.89
N VAL A 57 9.52 -5.04 -4.24
CA VAL A 57 8.78 -6.24 -3.89
C VAL A 57 8.29 -6.94 -5.16
N PRO A 58 8.63 -8.22 -5.37
CA PRO A 58 8.25 -8.92 -6.58
C PRO A 58 6.74 -9.20 -6.60
N LEU A 59 6.18 -9.15 -7.81
CA LEU A 59 4.82 -9.59 -8.08
C LEU A 59 4.75 -11.12 -8.09
N VAL A 60 3.95 -11.67 -7.18
CA VAL A 60 3.67 -13.11 -7.10
C VAL A 60 2.50 -13.47 -8.01
N GLY A 61 1.47 -12.61 -8.09
CA GLY A 61 0.32 -12.85 -8.94
C GLY A 61 -0.76 -11.78 -8.86
N VAL A 62 -1.86 -12.01 -9.57
CA VAL A 62 -3.04 -11.13 -9.60
C VAL A 62 -4.27 -11.97 -9.28
N CYS A 63 -5.11 -11.47 -8.38
CA CYS A 63 -6.42 -12.04 -8.12
C CYS A 63 -7.49 -11.20 -8.85
N PRO A 64 -8.36 -11.80 -9.68
CA PRO A 64 -9.43 -11.07 -10.34
C PRO A 64 -10.65 -10.84 -9.42
N ARG A 65 -10.80 -11.61 -8.33
CA ARG A 65 -11.94 -11.53 -7.42
C ARG A 65 -11.54 -11.83 -5.96
N PRO A 66 -11.45 -10.81 -5.08
CA PRO A 66 -11.51 -9.38 -5.40
C PRO A 66 -10.30 -8.96 -6.26
N LEU A 67 -10.43 -7.88 -7.04
CA LEU A 67 -9.33 -7.35 -7.84
C LEU A 67 -8.17 -6.94 -6.90
N ALA A 68 -7.11 -7.75 -6.84
CA ALA A 68 -6.00 -7.57 -5.93
C ALA A 68 -4.66 -7.97 -6.56
N LEU A 69 -3.58 -7.34 -6.11
CA LEU A 69 -2.21 -7.70 -6.45
C LEU A 69 -1.62 -8.48 -5.29
N VAL A 70 -1.01 -9.63 -5.60
CA VAL A 70 -0.34 -10.49 -4.63
C VAL A 70 1.16 -10.22 -4.73
N LEU A 71 1.72 -9.75 -3.63
CA LEU A 71 3.11 -9.33 -3.50
C LEU A 71 3.76 -10.10 -2.36
N GLU A 72 5.08 -10.22 -2.36
CA GLU A 72 5.79 -10.73 -1.18
C GLU A 72 5.55 -9.84 0.05
N LEU A 73 5.43 -10.46 1.22
CA LEU A 73 5.20 -9.74 2.45
C LEU A 73 6.47 -8.97 2.84
N ALA A 74 6.39 -7.65 2.86
CA ALA A 74 7.39 -6.80 3.50
C ALA A 74 7.14 -6.82 5.02
N PRO A 75 8.00 -7.45 5.84
CA PRO A 75 7.75 -7.64 7.28
C PRO A 75 7.90 -6.32 8.06
N GLN A 76 8.67 -5.38 7.51
CA GLN A 76 8.84 -4.06 8.07
C GLN A 76 7.70 -3.16 7.62
N ARG A 77 7.21 -2.31 8.54
CA ARG A 77 6.16 -1.34 8.24
C ARG A 77 6.65 -0.26 7.28
N ALA A 78 5.71 0.49 6.73
CA ALA A 78 6.02 1.67 5.94
C ALA A 78 6.92 2.65 6.72
N LEU A 79 7.91 3.22 6.04
CA LEU A 79 8.91 4.09 6.65
C LEU A 79 8.28 5.26 7.40
N ASP A 80 7.20 5.85 6.87
CA ASP A 80 6.51 6.97 7.52
C ASP A 80 5.93 6.59 8.89
N GLN A 81 5.45 5.36 9.05
CA GLN A 81 4.94 4.85 10.32
C GLN A 81 6.07 4.65 11.32
N CYS A 82 7.20 4.10 10.87
CA CYS A 82 8.40 3.95 11.69
C CYS A 82 8.94 5.30 12.15
N LEU A 83 9.03 6.29 11.26
CA LEU A 83 9.50 7.65 11.59
C LEU A 83 8.56 8.34 12.59
N LYS A 84 7.24 8.24 12.40
CA LYS A 84 6.25 8.77 13.36
C LYS A 84 6.37 8.09 14.73
N HIS A 85 6.76 6.82 14.78
CA HIS A 85 6.99 6.13 16.05
C HIS A 85 8.24 6.68 16.75
N TYR A 86 9.37 6.76 16.05
CA TYR A 86 10.62 7.32 16.60
C TYR A 86 10.49 8.76 17.05
N GLN A 87 9.73 9.57 16.31
CA GLN A 87 9.45 10.96 16.69
C GLN A 87 8.71 11.04 18.04
N ARG A 88 7.73 10.16 18.28
CA ARG A 88 6.97 10.12 19.54
C ARG A 88 7.80 9.61 20.71
N SER A 89 8.75 8.71 20.46
CA SER A 89 9.63 8.17 21.50
C SER A 89 10.85 9.05 21.79
N GLY A 90 11.05 10.15 21.04
CA GLY A 90 12.24 11.00 21.16
C GLY A 90 13.54 10.32 20.69
N ALA A 91 13.43 9.21 19.96
CA ALA A 91 14.60 8.47 19.48
C ALA A 91 15.31 9.26 18.37
N ARG A 92 16.64 9.30 18.43
CA ARG A 92 17.49 9.92 17.40
C ARG A 92 18.01 8.84 16.46
N LEU A 93 17.90 9.09 15.16
CA LEU A 93 18.48 8.22 14.14
C LEU A 93 19.93 8.60 13.92
N SER A 94 20.81 7.61 13.79
CA SER A 94 22.21 7.87 13.43
C SER A 94 22.32 8.35 11.97
N LEU A 95 23.36 9.12 11.66
CA LEU A 95 23.64 9.55 10.28
C LEU A 95 23.83 8.36 9.34
N HIS A 96 24.45 7.29 9.84
CA HIS A 96 24.64 6.05 9.08
C HIS A 96 23.30 5.41 8.72
N THR A 97 22.35 5.34 9.66
CA THR A 97 20.99 4.81 9.41
C THR A 97 20.30 5.63 8.33
N LEU A 98 20.40 6.96 8.40
CA LEU A 98 19.81 7.86 7.42
C LEU A 98 20.41 7.64 6.02
N GLN A 99 21.74 7.56 5.94
CA GLN A 99 22.44 7.27 4.68
C GLN A 99 22.03 5.92 4.09
N ALA A 100 21.97 4.86 4.91
CA ALA A 100 21.58 3.53 4.46
C ALA A 100 20.14 3.49 3.90
N VAL A 101 19.19 4.14 4.58
CA VAL A 101 17.79 4.21 4.13
C VAL A 101 17.67 4.98 2.81
N ILE A 102 18.42 6.08 2.65
CA ILE A 102 18.42 6.85 1.39
C ILE A 102 19.02 6.02 0.25
N LEU A 103 20.12 5.30 0.49
CA LEU A 103 20.75 4.47 -0.52
C LEU A 103 19.88 3.30 -0.95
N GLN A 104 19.12 2.69 -0.04
CA GLN A 104 18.19 1.61 -0.37
C GLN A 104 17.07 2.06 -1.33
N ALA A 105 16.63 3.31 -1.23
CA ALA A 105 15.55 3.86 -2.04
C ALA A 105 16.01 4.49 -3.37
N ARG A 106 17.33 4.54 -3.61
CA ARG A 106 17.93 5.10 -4.82
C ARG A 106 18.07 4.03 -5.90
#